data_AF-A0A8S4RHP3-F1
#
_entry.id   AF-A0A8S4RHP3-F1
#
_cell.length_a   1.000
_cell.length_b   1.000
_cell.length_c   1.000
_cell.angle_alpha   90.00
_cell.angle_beta   90.00
_cell.angle_gamma   90.00
#
_symmetry.space_group_name_H-M   'P 1'
#
loop_
_entity.id
_entity.type
_entity.pdbx_description
1 polymer ?
#
loop_
_entity_poly.entity_id
_entity_poly.type
_entity_poly.pdbx_seq_one_letter_code
_entity_poly.pdbx_strand_id
1 'polypeptide(L)'
;FYCDHTSDNSLDIIKHWVGEYGSLYHATYIVADVTGPAKYRDESTTVIWTLARFEHVIELREDALEFARSKWADYVFMLDADVFLTESDTLRLLTEQRRAIVAPMLHSEGTYSNFWSDVTTM
;
A
#
# COMPACT_ATOMS: atom_id res chain seq x y z
N PHE A 1 5.92 -0.10 -6.66
CA PHE A 1 4.66 -0.81 -6.89
C PHE A 1 4.94 -2.30 -6.94
N TYR A 2 4.24 -3.07 -6.11
CA TYR A 2 4.23 -4.53 -6.19
C TYR A 2 2.86 -4.96 -6.72
N CYS A 3 2.83 -5.88 -7.68
CA CYS A 3 1.60 -6.35 -8.30
C CYS A 3 1.66 -7.85 -8.55
N ASP A 4 0.96 -8.61 -7.73
CA ASP A 4 0.83 -10.05 -7.79
C ASP A 4 -0.64 -10.43 -7.51
N HIS A 5 -1.00 -11.69 -7.74
CA HIS A 5 -2.34 -12.23 -7.45
C HIS A 5 -3.48 -11.27 -7.87
N THR A 6 -3.33 -10.68 -9.06
CA THR A 6 -4.30 -9.73 -9.63
C THR A 6 -5.09 -10.42 -10.74
N SER A 7 -6.40 -10.16 -10.77
CA SER A 7 -7.31 -10.67 -11.80
C SER A 7 -7.88 -9.56 -12.70
N ASP A 8 -7.37 -8.33 -12.57
CA ASP A 8 -7.86 -7.15 -13.28
C ASP A 8 -6.73 -6.40 -14.00
N ASN A 9 -7.03 -5.20 -14.51
CA ASN A 9 -6.09 -4.39 -15.29
C ASN A 9 -5.13 -3.56 -14.43
N SER A 10 -4.99 -3.84 -13.13
CA SER A 10 -4.15 -3.05 -12.21
C SER A 10 -2.72 -2.88 -12.74
N LEU A 11 -2.11 -3.94 -13.25
CA LEU A 11 -0.74 -3.88 -13.77
C LEU A 11 -0.60 -2.94 -14.97
N ASP A 12 -1.56 -2.97 -15.89
CA ASP A 12 -1.54 -2.11 -17.08
C ASP A 12 -1.78 -0.65 -16.72
N ILE A 13 -2.69 -0.38 -15.77
CA ILE A 13 -2.93 0.96 -15.22
C ILE A 13 -1.65 1.51 -14.58
N ILE A 14 -0.96 0.72 -13.74
CA ILE A 14 0.30 1.12 -13.09
C ILE A 14 1.38 1.41 -14.13
N LYS A 15 1.53 0.53 -15.14
CA LYS A 15 2.52 0.73 -16.22
C LYS A 15 2.23 2.01 -17.00
N HIS A 16 0.97 2.27 -17.34
CA HIS A 16 0.59 3.49 -18.05
C HIS A 16 0.89 4.73 -17.20
N TRP A 17 0.50 4.74 -15.93
CA TRP A 17 0.77 5.86 -15.03
C TRP A 17 2.27 6.14 -14.87
N VAL A 18 3.09 5.09 -14.70
CA VAL A 18 4.56 5.25 -14.63
C VAL A 18 5.13 5.75 -15.95
N GLY A 19 4.58 5.32 -17.09
CA GLY A 19 4.99 5.82 -18.41
C GLY A 19 4.74 7.32 -18.57
N GLU A 20 3.60 7.81 -18.12
CA GLU A 20 3.21 9.23 -18.24
C GLU A 20 3.87 10.12 -17.19
N TYR A 21 3.88 9.71 -15.92
CA TYR A 21 4.25 10.56 -14.79
C TYR A 21 5.55 10.15 -14.09
N GLY A 22 6.15 9.02 -14.45
CA GLY A 22 7.32 8.49 -13.76
C GLY A 22 8.53 9.43 -13.79
N SER A 23 8.65 10.29 -14.81
CA SER A 23 9.71 11.31 -14.94
C SER A 23 9.62 12.43 -13.89
N LEU A 24 8.45 12.61 -13.24
CA LEU A 24 8.27 13.55 -12.14
C LEU A 24 8.86 13.05 -10.82
N TYR A 25 9.19 11.76 -10.75
CA TYR A 25 9.76 11.12 -9.56
C TYR A 25 11.25 10.87 -9.74
N HIS A 26 12.00 10.88 -8.64
CA HIS A 26 13.42 10.55 -8.68
C HIS A 26 13.69 9.16 -9.25
N ALA A 27 12.84 8.19 -8.89
CA ALA A 27 12.84 6.86 -9.46
C ALA A 27 11.47 6.19 -9.25
N THR A 28 11.10 5.29 -10.16
CA THR A 28 9.92 4.43 -10.04
C THR A 28 10.35 2.97 -10.17
N TYR A 29 9.71 2.09 -9.41
CA TYR A 29 10.00 0.66 -9.41
C TYR A 29 8.68 -0.11 -9.50
N ILE A 30 8.55 -0.98 -10.49
CA ILE A 30 7.43 -1.92 -10.64
C ILE A 30 8.00 -3.31 -10.53
N VAL A 31 7.50 -4.09 -9.56
CA VAL A 31 7.72 -5.52 -9.45
C VAL A 31 6.37 -6.18 -9.67
N ALA A 32 6.29 -7.09 -10.63
CA ALA A 32 5.04 -7.77 -10.95
C ALA A 32 5.26 -9.27 -11.15
N ASP A 33 4.46 -10.08 -10.47
CA ASP A 33 4.37 -11.52 -10.75
C ASP A 33 3.22 -11.78 -11.72
N VAL A 34 3.57 -11.96 -12.99
CA VAL A 34 2.64 -12.32 -14.07
C VAL A 34 2.61 -13.82 -14.36
N THR A 35 3.44 -14.60 -13.67
CA THR A 35 3.59 -16.04 -13.88
C THR A 35 2.85 -16.85 -12.82
N GLY A 36 2.68 -16.28 -11.63
CA GLY A 36 1.90 -16.82 -10.54
C GLY A 36 0.40 -16.83 -10.83
N PRO A 37 -0.38 -17.52 -9.98
CA PRO A 37 -1.83 -17.55 -10.12
C PRO A 37 -2.44 -16.18 -9.82
N ALA A 38 -3.50 -15.82 -10.56
CA ALA A 38 -4.25 -14.57 -10.35
C ALA A 38 -5.02 -14.52 -9.00
N LYS A 39 -5.15 -15.66 -8.30
CA LYS A 39 -5.87 -15.80 -7.03
C LYS A 39 -5.13 -16.75 -6.11
N TYR A 40 -5.33 -16.59 -4.81
CA TYR A 40 -4.80 -17.55 -3.83
C TYR A 40 -5.58 -18.86 -3.91
N ARG A 41 -4.90 -20.00 -3.71
CA ARG A 41 -5.53 -21.34 -3.85
C ARG A 41 -6.61 -21.61 -2.81
N ASP A 42 -6.48 -21.01 -1.64
CA ASP A 42 -7.35 -21.10 -0.48
C ASP A 42 -8.37 -19.95 -0.40
N GLU A 43 -8.41 -19.07 -1.41
CA GLU A 43 -9.35 -17.95 -1.47
C GLU A 43 -10.76 -18.44 -1.80
N SER A 44 -11.67 -18.33 -0.82
CA SER A 44 -13.10 -18.64 -1.00
C SER A 44 -13.91 -17.44 -1.48
N THR A 45 -13.49 -16.21 -1.13
CA THR A 45 -14.14 -14.95 -1.51
C THR A 45 -13.08 -13.86 -1.67
N THR A 46 -13.40 -12.78 -2.39
CA THR A 46 -12.46 -11.66 -2.62
C THR A 46 -12.25 -10.75 -1.39
N VAL A 47 -13.11 -10.87 -0.38
CA VAL A 47 -13.13 -9.98 0.79
C VAL A 47 -12.63 -10.66 2.06
N ILE A 48 -12.69 -11.99 2.15
CA ILE A 48 -12.18 -12.76 3.29
C ILE A 48 -10.78 -13.25 2.94
N TRP A 49 -9.78 -12.65 3.57
CA TRP A 49 -8.38 -13.01 3.36
C TRP A 49 -7.98 -14.14 4.31
N THR A 50 -7.19 -15.07 3.80
CA THR A 50 -6.63 -16.15 4.61
C THR A 50 -5.39 -15.66 5.35
N LEU A 51 -4.97 -16.40 6.39
CA LEU A 51 -3.78 -16.04 7.16
C LEU A 51 -2.54 -15.94 6.26
N ALA A 52 -2.37 -16.87 5.31
CA ALA A 52 -1.27 -16.86 4.37
C ALA A 52 -1.24 -15.58 3.51
N ARG A 53 -2.42 -15.07 3.09
CA ARG A 53 -2.50 -13.79 2.38
C ARG A 53 -2.10 -12.61 3.27
N PHE A 54 -2.50 -12.60 4.55
CA PHE A 54 -2.06 -11.56 5.49
C PHE A 54 -0.56 -11.59 5.70
N GLU A 55 0.02 -12.77 5.92
CA GLU A 55 1.48 -12.97 6.08
C GLU A 55 2.23 -12.46 4.86
N HIS A 56 1.79 -12.81 3.65
CA HIS A 56 2.40 -12.34 2.40
C HIS A 56 2.37 -10.81 2.27
N VAL A 57 1.25 -10.15 2.58
CA VAL A 57 1.19 -8.68 2.55
C VAL A 57 2.08 -8.04 3.61
N ILE A 58 2.23 -8.67 4.79
CA ILE A 58 3.15 -8.20 5.84
C ILE A 58 4.59 -8.29 5.34
N GLU A 59 4.98 -9.40 4.72
CA GLU A 59 6.32 -9.57 4.12
C GLU A 59 6.61 -8.50 3.07
N LEU A 60 5.66 -8.22 2.17
CA LEU A 60 5.82 -7.16 1.16
C LEU A 60 6.00 -5.77 1.79
N ARG A 61 5.34 -5.49 2.92
CA ARG A 61 5.50 -4.21 3.63
C ARG A 61 6.85 -4.12 4.35
N GLU A 62 7.35 -5.22 4.90
CA GLU A 62 8.70 -5.25 5.50
C GLU A 62 9.78 -5.07 4.42
N ASP A 63 9.66 -5.76 3.28
CA ASP A 63 10.57 -5.60 2.14
C ASP A 63 10.61 -4.14 1.65
N ALA A 64 9.46 -3.47 1.59
CA ALA A 64 9.39 -2.06 1.23
C ALA A 64 10.08 -1.14 2.26
N LEU A 65 9.96 -1.46 3.56
CA LEU A 65 10.63 -0.73 4.63
C LEU A 65 12.16 -0.92 4.57
N GLU A 66 12.62 -2.16 4.37
CA GLU A 66 14.03 -2.46 4.18
C GLU A 66 14.60 -1.78 2.94
N PHE A 67 13.85 -1.79 1.83
CA PHE A 67 14.22 -1.07 0.62
C PHE A 67 14.40 0.42 0.89
N ALA A 68 13.46 1.07 1.58
CA ALA A 68 13.56 2.49 1.94
C ALA A 68 14.80 2.78 2.80
N ARG A 69 15.10 1.92 3.79
CA ARG A 69 16.31 2.01 4.61
C ARG A 69 17.58 1.89 3.75
N SER A 70 17.62 0.96 2.81
CA SER A 70 18.76 0.79 1.88
C SER A 70 19.00 2.00 0.98
N LYS A 71 17.95 2.79 0.73
CA LYS A 71 18.00 4.04 -0.05
C LYS A 71 18.25 5.29 0.79
N TRP A 72 18.47 5.15 2.10
CA TRP A 72 18.69 6.26 3.02
C TRP A 72 17.54 7.27 3.03
N ALA A 73 16.30 6.78 2.88
CA ALA A 73 15.12 7.64 2.97
C ALA A 73 14.85 8.07 4.42
N ASP A 74 14.62 9.35 4.66
CA ASP A 74 14.26 9.88 5.99
C ASP A 74 12.86 9.43 6.45
N TYR A 75 11.96 9.20 5.48
CA TYR A 75 10.58 8.81 5.71
C TYR A 75 10.16 7.69 4.74
N VAL A 76 9.26 6.82 5.20
CA VAL A 76 8.53 5.88 4.37
C VAL A 76 7.05 6.23 4.42
N PHE A 77 6.39 6.29 3.27
CA PHE A 77 4.95 6.52 3.18
C PHE A 77 4.28 5.31 2.53
N MET A 78 3.61 4.49 3.35
CA MET A 78 2.83 3.35 2.88
C MET A 78 1.42 3.81 2.55
N LEU A 79 0.99 3.58 1.31
CA LEU A 79 -0.32 4.00 0.79
C LEU A 79 -0.99 2.82 0.10
N ASP A 80 -2.23 2.53 0.50
CA ASP A 80 -3.04 1.48 -0.10
C ASP A 80 -3.75 2.00 -1.36
N ALA A 81 -4.03 1.11 -2.32
CA ALA A 81 -4.50 1.49 -3.66
C ALA A 81 -5.94 2.06 -3.69
N ASP A 82 -6.72 1.82 -2.64
CA ASP A 82 -8.09 2.30 -2.45
C ASP A 82 -8.15 3.62 -1.66
N VAL A 83 -7.00 4.20 -1.30
CA VAL A 83 -6.93 5.48 -0.58
C VAL A 83 -6.94 6.65 -1.56
N PHE A 84 -7.94 7.52 -1.42
CA PHE A 84 -8.03 8.78 -2.14
C PHE A 84 -7.59 9.95 -1.25
N LEU A 85 -6.37 10.45 -1.48
CA LEU A 85 -5.89 11.66 -0.82
C LEU A 85 -6.41 12.90 -1.55
N THR A 86 -7.37 13.60 -0.93
CA THR A 86 -7.94 14.85 -1.47
C THR A 86 -7.19 16.09 -1.01
N GLU A 87 -6.49 16.01 0.14
CA GLU A 87 -5.62 17.06 0.64
C GLU A 87 -4.22 16.94 0.00
N SER A 88 -3.87 17.87 -0.88
CA SER A 88 -2.59 17.89 -1.60
C SER A 88 -1.37 18.05 -0.69
N ASP A 89 -1.54 18.68 0.47
CA ASP A 89 -0.44 18.90 1.43
C ASP A 89 -0.25 17.74 2.42
N THR A 90 -0.98 16.62 2.27
CA THR A 90 -0.98 15.50 3.24
C THR A 90 0.42 15.07 3.64
N LEU A 91 1.33 14.81 2.69
CA LEU A 91 2.68 14.34 3.00
C LEU A 91 3.49 15.39 3.79
N ARG A 92 3.33 16.68 3.47
CA ARG A 92 3.98 17.78 4.21
C ARG A 92 3.44 17.84 5.63
N LEU A 93 2.11 17.83 5.79
CA LEU A 93 1.45 17.89 7.10
C LEU A 93 1.84 16.72 8.02
N LEU A 94 2.00 15.51 7.46
CA LEU A 94 2.43 14.32 8.20
C LEU A 94 3.89 14.44 8.66
N THR A 95 4.80 14.82 7.75
CA THR A 95 6.23 14.96 8.09
C THR A 95 6.49 16.09 9.09
N GLU A 96 5.69 17.16 9.06
CA GLU A 96 5.74 18.26 10.04
C GLU A 96 5.36 17.82 11.46
N GLN A 97 4.64 16.71 11.65
CA GLN A 97 4.31 16.21 12.98
C GLN A 97 5.55 15.73 13.76
N ARG A 98 6.66 15.41 13.08
CA ARG A 98 7.91 14.92 13.69
C ARG A 98 7.71 13.75 14.66
N ARG A 99 6.85 12.80 14.29
CA ARG A 99 6.59 11.56 15.04
C ARG A 99 7.21 10.37 14.31
N ALA A 100 7.59 9.34 15.05
CA ALA A 100 8.14 8.12 14.47
C ALA A 100 7.14 7.42 13.53
N ILE A 101 5.85 7.43 13.90
CA ILE A 101 4.75 6.90 13.11
C ILE A 101 3.58 7.89 13.20
N VAL A 102 3.01 8.24 12.06
CA VAL A 102 1.82 9.07 11.93
C VAL A 102 1.06 8.66 10.68
N ALA A 103 -0.26 8.75 10.72
CA ALA A 103 -1.11 8.54 9.56
C ALA A 103 -2.28 9.55 9.58
N PRO A 104 -2.78 9.95 8.41
CA PRO A 104 -3.97 10.80 8.33
C PRO A 104 -5.20 9.97 8.66
N MET A 105 -6.23 10.60 9.22
CA MET A 105 -7.54 9.96 9.37
C MET A 105 -8.20 9.86 8.00
N LEU A 106 -8.56 8.65 7.61
CA LEU A 106 -9.30 8.37 6.38
C LEU A 106 -10.77 8.12 6.71
N HIS A 107 -11.65 8.90 6.10
CA HIS A 107 -13.09 8.74 6.24
C HIS A 107 -13.62 7.81 5.15
N SER A 108 -14.39 6.79 5.54
CA SER A 108 -15.19 6.00 4.60
C SER A 108 -16.63 6.50 4.59
N GLU A 109 -17.44 6.09 3.61
CA GLU A 109 -18.89 6.38 3.61
C GLU A 109 -19.64 5.66 4.74
N GLY A 110 -19.01 4.69 5.42
CA GLY A 110 -19.58 3.94 6.53
C GLY A 110 -19.02 4.34 7.89
N THR A 111 -19.27 3.52 8.90
CA THR A 111 -18.74 3.70 10.27
C THR A 111 -17.29 3.26 10.42
N TYR A 112 -16.67 2.78 9.34
CA TYR A 112 -15.30 2.29 9.36
C TYR A 112 -14.31 3.42 9.10
N SER A 113 -13.13 3.33 9.72
CA SER A 113 -11.99 4.20 9.46
C SER A 113 -10.71 3.36 9.42
N ASN A 114 -9.60 3.97 9.02
CA ASN A 114 -8.27 3.35 9.06
C ASN A 114 -7.68 3.25 10.48
N PHE A 115 -8.42 3.64 11.52
CA PHE A 115 -8.01 3.51 12.92
C PHE A 115 -9.05 2.76 13.74
N TRP A 116 -8.56 2.01 14.72
CA TRP A 116 -9.37 1.46 15.80
C TRP A 116 -9.11 2.28 17.07
N SER A 117 -10.18 2.75 17.72
CA SER A 117 -10.10 3.54 18.95
C SER A 117 -9.93 2.70 20.21
N ASP A 118 -10.17 1.39 20.12
CA ASP A 118 -10.08 0.46 21.22
C ASP A 118 -9.65 -0.92 20.70
N VAL A 119 -8.97 -1.68 21.54
CA VAL A 119 -8.60 -3.07 21.28
C VAL A 119 -9.08 -3.88 22.48
N THR A 120 -10.08 -4.74 22.28
CA THR A 120 -10.51 -5.64 23.35
C THR A 120 -9.51 -6.77 23.49
N THR A 121 -8.80 -6.82 24.61
CA THR A 121 -8.01 -8.00 25.00
C THR A 121 -8.96 -9.09 25.51
N MET A 122 -8.92 -10.26 24.89
CA MET A 122 -9.55 -11.49 25.42
C MET A 122 -8.72 -12.11 26.54
#